data_AF-A0A2V7VTR8-F1
#
_entry.id   AF-A0A2V7VTR8-F1
#
_cell.length_a   1.000
_cell.length_b   1.000
_cell.length_c   1.000
_cell.angle_alpha   90.00
_cell.angle_beta   90.00
_cell.angle_gamma   90.00
#
_symmetry.space_group_name_H-M   'P 1'
#
loop_
_entity.id
_entity.type
_entity.pdbx_description
1 polymer ?
#
loop_
_entity_poly.entity_id
_entity_poly.type
_entity_poly.pdbx_seq_one_letter_code
_entity_poly.pdbx_strand_id
1 'polypeptide(L)'
;MWFAALVTCEDNQWFVRFVGRLLQGSPPVLALLARNPFPDRPPRFVRAEMYDYAPTSLEVRRRDGTWWTRQPRGDYCPVLSADDFASGD
;
A
#
# COMPACT_ATOMS: atom_id res chain seq x y z
N MET A 1 -4.96 -6.86 -3.95
CA MET A 1 -5.21 -5.60 -4.69
C MET A 1 -4.26 -5.54 -5.88
N TRP A 2 -4.63 -6.18 -6.98
CA TRP A 2 -3.74 -6.34 -8.15
C TRP A 2 -3.88 -5.20 -9.18
N PHE A 3 -4.95 -4.41 -9.08
CA PHE A 3 -5.28 -3.34 -10.02
C PHE A 3 -4.82 -1.95 -9.59
N ALA A 4 -4.36 -1.76 -8.35
CA ALA A 4 -3.97 -0.44 -7.87
C ALA A 4 -2.82 0.18 -8.67
N ALA A 5 -1.87 -0.64 -9.13
CA ALA A 5 -0.74 -0.18 -9.93
C ALA A 5 -1.09 0.18 -11.39
N LEU A 6 -2.35 -0.01 -11.82
CA LEU A 6 -2.79 0.31 -13.19
C LEU A 6 -3.14 1.79 -13.38
N VAL A 7 -3.29 2.53 -12.29
CA VAL A 7 -3.66 3.96 -12.30
C VAL A 7 -2.79 4.72 -11.31
N THR A 8 -2.72 6.05 -11.47
CA THR A 8 -2.00 6.93 -10.54
C THR A 8 -2.65 6.90 -9.15
N CYS A 9 -1.93 7.38 -8.14
CA CYS A 9 -2.49 7.48 -6.79
C CYS A 9 -3.74 8.38 -6.76
N GLU A 10 -3.71 9.50 -7.47
CA GLU A 10 -4.79 10.49 -7.55
C GLU A 10 -6.06 9.90 -8.16
N ASP A 11 -5.90 9.06 -9.19
CA ASP A 11 -7.01 8.38 -9.86
C ASP A 11 -7.53 7.16 -9.05
N ASN A 12 -6.74 6.65 -8.11
CA ASN A 12 -7.11 5.50 -7.28
C ASN A 12 -7.84 5.91 -6.00
N GLN A 13 -9.06 6.45 -6.16
CA GLN A 13 -9.85 6.94 -5.04
C GLN A 13 -10.12 5.88 -3.96
N TRP A 14 -10.23 4.60 -4.34
CA TRP A 14 -10.39 3.52 -3.37
C TRP A 14 -9.17 3.45 -2.44
N PHE A 15 -7.95 3.48 -2.99
CA PHE A 15 -6.72 3.39 -2.21
C PHE A 15 -6.54 4.60 -1.32
N VAL A 16 -6.75 5.81 -1.87
CA VAL A 16 -6.64 7.07 -1.11
C VAL A 16 -7.63 7.09 0.06
N ARG A 17 -8.89 6.71 -0.15
CA ARG A 17 -9.89 6.61 0.93
C ARG A 17 -9.53 5.54 1.95
N PHE A 18 -9.01 4.39 1.51
CA PHE A 18 -8.52 3.35 2.42
C PHE A 18 -7.40 3.87 3.32
N VAL A 19 -6.40 4.58 2.76
CA VAL A 19 -5.31 5.19 3.53
C VAL A 19 -5.84 6.24 4.51
N GLY A 20 -6.75 7.11 4.08
CA GLY A 20 -7.38 8.10 4.98
C GLY A 20 -8.09 7.43 6.17
N ARG A 21 -8.85 6.35 5.92
CA ARG A 21 -9.51 5.59 6.99
C ARG A 21 -8.54 4.84 7.90
N LEU A 22 -7.40 4.40 7.38
CA LEU A 22 -6.32 3.78 8.14
C LEU A 22 -5.68 4.80 9.09
N LEU A 23 -5.38 6.01 8.59
CA LEU A 23 -4.85 7.14 9.36
C LEU A 23 -5.81 7.61 10.45
N GLN A 24 -7.13 7.46 10.24
CA GLN A 24 -8.17 7.73 11.25
C GLN A 24 -8.36 6.57 12.25
N GLY A 25 -7.76 5.40 12.02
CA GLY A 25 -7.98 4.22 12.86
C GLY A 25 -9.39 3.64 12.77
N SER A 26 -10.07 3.79 11.63
CA SER A 26 -11.48 3.42 11.47
C SER A 26 -11.71 1.92 11.77
N PRO A 27 -12.45 1.55 12.84
CA PRO A 27 -12.63 0.15 13.21
C PRO A 27 -13.26 -0.71 12.11
N PRO A 28 -14.28 -0.24 11.36
CA PRO A 28 -14.84 -0.99 10.23
C PRO A 28 -13.81 -1.30 9.13
N VAL A 29 -12.88 -0.38 8.85
CA VAL A 29 -11.84 -0.60 7.82
C VAL A 29 -10.73 -1.51 8.33
N LEU A 30 -10.33 -1.35 9.60
CA LEU A 30 -9.34 -2.22 10.21
C LEU A 30 -9.82 -3.69 10.27
N ALA A 31 -11.12 -3.91 10.45
CA ALA A 31 -11.72 -5.25 10.41
C ALA A 31 -11.62 -5.94 9.03
N LEU A 32 -11.37 -5.19 7.95
CA LEU A 32 -11.15 -5.76 6.60
C LEU A 32 -9.73 -6.30 6.42
N LEU A 33 -8.80 -5.93 7.30
CA LEU A 33 -7.43 -6.43 7.25
C LEU A 33 -7.34 -7.78 7.95
N ALA A 34 -6.72 -8.76 7.30
CA ALA A 34 -6.43 -10.06 7.92
C ALA A 34 -5.64 -9.92 9.25
N ARG A 35 -4.83 -8.86 9.35
CA ARG A 35 -4.12 -8.46 10.57
C ARG A 35 -4.02 -6.93 10.62
N ASN A 36 -4.44 -6.32 11.72
CA ASN A 36 -4.23 -4.89 11.97
C ASN A 36 -2.76 -4.64 12.38
N PRO A 37 -1.95 -3.90 11.60
CA PRO A 37 -0.57 -3.58 11.95
C PRO A 37 -0.45 -2.44 12.98
N PHE A 38 -1.55 -1.77 13.34
CA PHE A 38 -1.60 -0.61 14.24
C PHE A 38 -2.58 -0.86 15.41
N PRO A 39 -2.25 -1.76 16.35
CA PRO A 39 -3.18 -2.17 17.41
C PRO A 39 -3.41 -1.08 18.47
N ASP A 40 -2.40 -0.27 18.79
CA ASP A 40 -2.47 0.68 19.91
C ASP A 40 -3.01 2.04 19.51
N ARG A 41 -2.61 2.53 18.33
CA ARG A 41 -3.01 3.82 17.79
C ARG A 41 -2.84 3.88 16.28
N PRO A 42 -3.58 4.74 15.57
CA PRO A 42 -3.41 4.93 14.13
C PRO A 42 -2.00 5.40 13.77
N PRO A 43 -1.50 5.08 12.57
CA PRO A 43 -0.23 5.61 12.10
C PRO A 43 -0.33 7.12 11.89
N ARG A 44 0.78 7.84 12.11
CA ARG A 44 0.85 9.29 11.81
C ARG A 44 1.00 9.57 10.32
N PHE A 45 1.72 8.70 9.63
CA PHE A 45 2.02 8.81 8.20
C PHE A 45 1.92 7.46 7.53
N VAL A 46 1.53 7.47 6.25
CA VAL A 46 1.56 6.30 5.38
C VAL A 46 2.37 6.65 4.14
N ARG A 47 3.40 5.84 3.85
CA ARG A 47 4.15 5.87 2.60
C ARG A 47 3.75 4.65 1.76
N ALA A 48 3.44 4.88 0.50
CA ALA A 48 3.16 3.83 -0.47
C ALA A 48 4.26 3.80 -1.52
N GLU A 49 4.91 2.65 -1.71
CA GLU A 49 5.98 2.47 -2.69
C GLU A 49 5.52 1.55 -3.82
N MET A 50 6.01 1.81 -5.03
CA MET A 50 5.76 1.01 -6.21
C MET A 50 7.02 0.23 -6.61
N TYR A 51 6.83 -1.04 -6.95
CA TYR A 51 7.88 -1.92 -7.45
C TYR A 51 7.39 -2.65 -8.69
N ASP A 52 8.27 -2.76 -9.69
CA ASP A 52 8.08 -3.64 -10.84
C ASP A 52 8.59 -5.04 -10.47
N TYR A 53 7.74 -6.05 -10.65
CA TYR A 53 8.07 -7.45 -10.37
C TYR A 53 8.24 -8.23 -11.67
N ALA A 54 9.32 -9.01 -11.78
CA ALA A 54 9.59 -9.88 -12.90
C ALA A 54 9.88 -11.31 -12.41
N PRO A 55 9.41 -12.35 -13.11
CA PRO A 55 9.69 -13.72 -12.71
C PRO A 55 11.19 -14.01 -12.84
N THR A 56 11.74 -14.72 -11.86
CA THR A 56 13.12 -15.23 -11.93
C THR A 56 13.23 -16.39 -12.93
N SER A 57 14.45 -16.73 -13.34
CA SER A 57 14.68 -17.90 -14.17
C SER A 57 14.35 -19.20 -13.42
N LEU A 58 14.03 -20.26 -14.16
CA LEU A 58 13.78 -21.59 -13.57
C LEU A 58 14.99 -22.13 -12.79
N GLU A 59 16.21 -21.78 -13.22
CA GLU A 59 17.44 -22.18 -12.55
C GLU A 59 17.52 -21.54 -11.15
N VAL A 60 17.32 -20.23 -11.06
CA VAL A 60 17.29 -19.48 -9.78
C VAL A 60 16.21 -20.08 -8.88
N ARG A 61 14.99 -20.21 -9.41
CA ARG A 61 13.87 -20.78 -8.64
C ARG A 61 14.15 -22.19 -8.12
N ARG A 62 14.83 -23.06 -8.89
CA ARG A 62 15.20 -24.42 -8.43
C ARG A 62 16.30 -24.39 -7.37
N ARG A 63 17.26 -23.48 -7.50
CA ARG A 63 18.41 -23.38 -6.61
C ARG A 63 18.05 -22.81 -5.24
N ASP A 64 17.30 -21.71 -5.22
CA ASP A 64 17.07 -20.92 -4.01
C ASP A 64 15.60 -20.61 -3.73
N GLY A 65 14.67 -21.10 -4.56
CA GLY A 65 13.24 -20.91 -4.35
C GLY A 65 12.73 -19.49 -4.64
N THR A 66 13.59 -18.59 -5.13
CA THR A 66 13.18 -17.20 -5.40
C THR A 66 12.27 -17.16 -6.62
N TRP A 67 11.06 -16.61 -6.49
CA TRP A 67 10.07 -16.55 -7.57
C TRP A 67 10.10 -15.25 -8.38
N TRP A 68 10.42 -14.12 -7.74
CA TRP A 68 10.34 -12.81 -8.35
C TRP A 68 11.58 -11.99 -8.00
N THR A 69 12.08 -11.23 -8.96
CA THR A 69 12.91 -10.04 -8.69
C THR A 69 12.02 -8.82 -8.60
N ARG A 70 12.42 -7.83 -7.79
CA ARG A 70 11.71 -6.55 -7.67
C ARG A 70 12.65 -5.40 -8.02
N GLN A 71 12.15 -4.42 -8.75
CA GLN A 71 12.85 -3.17 -9.04
C GLN A 71 12.03 -2.00 -8.47
N PRO A 72 12.62 -1.13 -7.63
CA PRO A 72 11.91 0.03 -7.11
C PRO A 72 11.59 0.99 -8.25
N ARG A 73 10.34 1.47 -8.30
CA ARG A 73 9.88 2.49 -9.25
C ARG A 73 9.73 3.87 -8.59
N GLY A 74 9.67 3.90 -7.26
CA GLY A 74 9.56 5.10 -6.45
C GLY A 74 8.32 5.08 -5.56
N ASP A 75 7.95 6.24 -5.04
CA ASP A 75 6.73 6.39 -4.27
C ASP A 75 5.51 6.33 -5.21
N TYR A 76 4.51 5.54 -4.83
CA TYR A 76 3.23 5.45 -5.54
C TYR A 76 2.35 6.66 -5.26
N CYS A 77 2.35 7.13 -4.01
CA CYS A 77 1.64 8.30 -3.54
C CYS A 77 2.62 9.23 -2.80
N PRO A 78 2.32 10.53 -2.69
CA PRO A 78 2.93 11.36 -1.66
C PRO A 78 2.78 10.72 -0.27
N VAL A 79 3.63 11.10 0.68
CA VAL A 79 3.45 10.68 2.07
C VAL A 79 2.17 11.32 2.60
N LEU A 80 1.22 10.49 3.02
CA LEU A 80 -0.10 10.93 3.49
C LEU A 80 -0.17 10.92 5.01
N SER A 81 -0.87 11.88 5.57
CA SER A 81 -1.16 12.10 6.98
C SER A 81 -2.66 12.33 7.19
N ALA A 82 -3.14 12.29 8.43
CA ALA A 82 -4.55 12.55 8.72
C ALA A 82 -4.99 13.97 8.32
N ASP A 83 -4.08 14.94 8.37
CA ASP A 83 -4.34 16.35 8.04
C ASP A 83 -4.69 16.54 6.56
N ASP A 84 -4.13 15.70 5.68
CA ASP A 84 -4.41 15.71 4.23
C ASP A 84 -5.87 15.32 3.91
N PHE A 85 -6.60 14.76 4.88
CA PHE A 85 -8.00 14.34 4.74
C PHE A 85 -8.95 15.19 5.59
N ALA A 86 -8.46 16.14 6.39
CA ALA A 86 -9.27 16.94 7.30
C ALA A 86 -9.98 18.12 6.63
N SER A 87 -9.63 18.47 5.39
CA SER A 87 -10.13 19.67 4.70
C SER A 87 -11.33 19.44 3.76
N GLY A 88 -12.06 18.34 3.94
CA GLY A 88 -13.09 17.88 2.98
C GLY A 88 -14.54 17.84 3.48
N ASP A 89 -14.84 18.39 4.66
CA ASP A 89 -16.22 18.50 5.19
C ASP A 89 -16.92 19.80 4.74
#